data_AF-A0A371B2D5-F1
#
_entry.id   AF-A0A371B2D5-F1
#
_cell.length_a   1.000
_cell.length_b   1.000
_cell.length_c   1.000
_cell.angle_alpha   90.00
_cell.angle_beta   90.00
_cell.angle_gamma   90.00
#
_symmetry.space_group_name_H-M   'P 1'
#
loop_
_entity.id
_entity.type
_entity.pdbx_description
1 polymer ?
#
loop_
_entity_poly.entity_id
_entity_poly.type
_entity_poly.pdbx_seq_one_letter_code
_entity_poly.pdbx_strand_id
1 'polypeptide(L)'
;MKYDHDQLLMVRAELGELIEALAMTAYDANPLQFLMRLEQVRETAARHGLTAISEIAATFEAALQRFGAQGSRAVTDSFLSIMGDAVGIAHLHPAASEALLASVAIRLGG
;
A
#
# COMPACT_ATOMS: atom_id res chain seq x y z
N MET A 1 2.65 -4.43 28.70
CA MET A 1 4.01 -4.34 28.11
C MET A 1 4.04 -3.13 27.19
N LYS A 2 5.00 -2.20 27.36
CA LYS A 2 5.07 -0.93 26.61
C LYS A 2 5.83 -1.06 25.28
N TYR A 3 6.73 -2.04 25.22
CA TYR A 3 7.60 -2.32 24.08
C TYR A 3 6.86 -2.70 22.79
N ASP A 4 5.78 -3.49 22.87
CA ASP A 4 5.03 -3.89 21.66
C ASP A 4 4.31 -2.71 21.00
N HIS A 5 3.81 -1.77 21.81
CA HIS A 5 3.14 -0.57 21.29
C HIS A 5 4.13 0.40 20.64
N ASP A 6 5.28 0.64 21.29
CA ASP A 6 6.32 1.51 20.74
C ASP A 6 6.93 0.93 19.45
N GLN A 7 7.10 -0.40 19.37
CA GLN A 7 7.52 -1.07 18.13
C GLN A 7 6.47 -0.91 17.01
N LEU A 8 5.18 -1.11 17.31
CA LEU A 8 4.11 -0.89 16.34
C LEU A 8 4.06 0.55 15.84
N LEU A 9 4.26 1.54 16.72
CA LEU A 9 4.33 2.95 16.33
C LEU A 9 5.54 3.24 15.43
N MET A 10 6.69 2.62 15.70
CA MET A 10 7.89 2.78 14.87
C MET A 10 7.68 2.20 13.46
N VAL A 11 7.11 1.00 13.36
CA VAL A 11 6.77 0.36 12.07
C VAL A 11 5.76 1.18 11.28
N ARG A 12 4.80 1.81 11.96
CA ARG A 12 3.81 2.71 11.34
C ARG A 12 4.44 3.97 10.79
N ALA A 13 5.37 4.58 11.53
CA ALA A 13 6.10 5.75 11.07
C ALA A 13 6.90 5.40 9.81
N GLU A 14 7.64 4.28 9.82
CA GLU A 14 8.41 3.81 8.67
C GLU A 14 7.53 3.56 7.44
N LEU A 15 6.41 2.85 7.59
CA LEU A 15 5.48 2.61 6.49
C LEU A 15 4.82 3.91 6.00
N GLY A 16 4.46 4.81 6.91
CA GLY A 16 3.91 6.12 6.57
C GLY A 16 4.87 6.94 5.70
N GLU A 17 6.15 7.00 6.08
CA GLU A 17 7.19 7.68 5.30
C GLU A 17 7.37 7.06 3.90
N LEU A 18 7.32 5.72 3.80
CA LEU A 18 7.44 5.04 2.51
C LEU A 18 6.23 5.32 1.60
N ILE A 19 5.01 5.35 2.15
CA ILE A 19 3.78 5.68 1.42
C ILE A 19 3.79 7.14 0.97
N GLU A 20 4.22 8.07 1.82
CA GLU A 20 4.32 9.48 1.47
C GLU A 20 5.36 9.69 0.36
N ALA A 21 6.51 9.02 0.44
CA ALA A 21 7.52 9.05 -0.61
C ALA A 21 7.01 8.43 -1.93
N LEU A 22 6.17 7.39 -1.86
CA LEU A 22 5.50 6.81 -3.02
C LEU A 22 4.48 7.78 -3.63
N ALA A 23 3.69 8.48 -2.81
CA ALA A 23 2.73 9.49 -3.26
C ALA A 23 3.39 10.67 -3.99
N MET A 24 4.59 11.06 -3.55
CA MET A 24 5.39 12.09 -4.19
C MET A 24 6.07 11.61 -5.49
N THR A 25 6.05 10.31 -5.78
CA THR A 25 6.62 9.74 -6.99
C THR A 25 5.51 9.59 -8.03
N ALA A 26 5.59 10.35 -9.12
CA ALA A 26 4.65 10.17 -10.23
C ALA A 26 5.03 8.92 -11.03
N TYR A 27 4.15 7.91 -11.04
CA TYR A 27 4.35 6.67 -11.81
C TYR A 27 4.68 6.96 -13.28
N ASP A 28 3.96 7.88 -13.92
CA ASP A 28 4.16 8.20 -15.34
C ASP A 28 5.51 8.88 -15.63
N ALA A 29 6.08 9.58 -14.64
CA ALA A 29 7.36 10.26 -14.79
C ALA A 29 8.55 9.32 -14.55
N ASN A 30 8.43 8.39 -13.60
CA ASN A 30 9.48 7.43 -13.28
C ASN A 30 8.91 6.09 -12.77
N PRO A 31 8.45 5.20 -13.69
CA PRO A 31 7.82 3.93 -13.33
C PRO A 31 8.75 3.03 -12.51
N LEU A 32 10.05 3.00 -12.84
CA LEU A 32 11.02 2.14 -12.16
C LEU A 32 11.19 2.56 -10.70
N GLN A 33 11.39 3.86 -10.44
CA GLN A 33 11.52 4.37 -9.08
C GLN A 33 10.23 4.16 -8.28
N PHE A 34 9.08 4.32 -8.92
CA PHE A 34 7.80 4.05 -8.30
C PHE A 34 7.67 2.58 -7.86
N LEU A 35 7.97 1.63 -8.76
CA LEU A 35 7.91 0.20 -8.47
C LEU A 35 8.93 -0.20 -7.38
N MET A 36 10.13 0.37 -7.39
CA MET A 36 11.11 0.12 -6.33
C MET A 36 10.61 0.59 -4.94
N ARG A 37 9.95 1.74 -4.87
CA ARG A 37 9.36 2.23 -3.61
C ARG A 37 8.18 1.37 -3.16
N LEU A 38 7.36 0.92 -4.11
CA LEU A 38 6.26 0.00 -3.83
C LEU A 38 6.77 -1.34 -3.26
N GLU A 39 7.86 -1.87 -3.83
CA GLU A 39 8.51 -3.09 -3.32
C GLU A 39 9.07 -2.88 -1.91
N GLN A 40 9.67 -1.72 -1.60
CA GLN A 40 10.11 -1.39 -0.25
C GLN A 40 8.95 -1.42 0.77
N VAL A 41 7.79 -0.87 0.41
CA VAL A 41 6.58 -0.95 1.25
C VAL A 41 6.19 -2.41 1.51
N ARG A 42 6.20 -3.23 0.46
CA ARG A 42 5.86 -4.66 0.54
C ARG A 42 6.83 -5.43 1.44
N GLU A 43 8.13 -5.25 1.27
CA GLU A 43 9.16 -5.92 2.06
C GLU A 43 9.11 -5.50 3.54
N THR A 44 8.97 -4.20 3.82
CA THR A 44 8.84 -3.70 5.19
C THR A 44 7.58 -4.26 5.85
N ALA A 45 6.43 -4.23 5.16
CA ALA A 45 5.20 -4.83 5.68
C ALA A 45 5.35 -6.33 5.98
N ALA A 46 5.93 -7.10 5.06
CA ALA A 46 6.15 -8.53 5.24
C ALA A 46 7.08 -8.84 6.42
N ARG A 47 8.15 -8.06 6.60
CA ARG A 47 9.11 -8.20 7.71
C ARG A 47 8.45 -8.02 9.09
N HIS A 48 7.39 -7.21 9.15
CA HIS A 48 6.63 -6.93 10.37
C HIS A 48 5.34 -7.75 10.50
N GLY A 49 5.11 -8.74 9.63
CA GLY A 49 3.90 -9.58 9.68
C GLY A 49 2.61 -8.85 9.28
N LEU A 50 2.72 -7.72 8.60
CA LEU A 50 1.60 -6.92 8.11
C LEU A 50 1.13 -7.41 6.74
N THR A 51 0.69 -8.67 6.68
CA THR A 51 0.35 -9.38 5.44
C THR A 51 -0.65 -8.61 4.57
N ALA A 52 -1.62 -7.95 5.21
CA ALA A 52 -2.60 -7.08 4.55
C ALA A 52 -1.96 -6.03 3.63
N ILE A 53 -0.94 -5.32 4.12
CA ILE A 53 -0.28 -4.24 3.39
C ILE A 53 0.56 -4.82 2.25
N SER A 54 1.20 -5.97 2.47
CA SER A 54 1.94 -6.69 1.43
C SER A 54 1.03 -7.17 0.29
N GLU A 55 -0.15 -7.71 0.59
CA GLU A 55 -1.14 -8.15 -0.41
C GLU A 55 -1.72 -6.98 -1.20
N ILE A 56 -2.02 -5.87 -0.51
CA ILE A 56 -2.46 -4.63 -1.14
C ILE A 56 -1.38 -4.12 -2.12
N ALA A 57 -0.10 -4.11 -1.72
CA ALA A 57 1.01 -3.69 -2.58
C ALA A 57 1.14 -4.55 -3.84
N ALA A 58 1.05 -5.89 -3.71
CA ALA A 58 1.11 -6.82 -4.83
C ALA A 58 -0.08 -6.65 -5.80
N THR A 59 -1.29 -6.44 -5.26
CA THR A 59 -2.49 -6.20 -6.07
C THR A 59 -2.38 -4.91 -6.87
N PHE A 60 -1.79 -3.88 -6.28
CA PHE A 60 -1.56 -2.60 -6.93
C PHE A 60 -0.55 -2.67 -8.06
N GLU A 61 0.57 -3.37 -7.87
CA GLU A 61 1.52 -3.62 -8.94
C GLU A 61 0.85 -4.29 -10.15
N ALA A 62 0.05 -5.33 -9.90
CA ALA A 62 -0.70 -6.01 -10.96
C ALA A 62 -1.71 -5.08 -11.67
N ALA A 63 -2.38 -4.19 -10.92
CA ALA A 63 -3.28 -3.20 -11.49
C ALA A 63 -2.53 -2.18 -12.36
N LEU A 64 -1.39 -1.66 -11.91
CA LEU A 64 -0.56 -0.73 -12.68
C LEU A 64 -0.09 -1.35 -14.01
N GLN A 65 0.31 -2.62 -13.99
CA GLN A 65 0.68 -3.36 -15.19
C GLN A 65 -0.50 -3.53 -16.16
N ARG A 66 -1.71 -3.69 -15.64
CA ARG A 66 -2.95 -3.87 -16.44
C ARG A 66 -3.44 -2.57 -17.09
N PHE A 67 -3.42 -1.44 -16.37
CA PHE A 67 -3.98 -0.18 -16.84
C PHE A 67 -2.98 0.73 -17.58
N GLY A 68 -1.67 0.49 -17.41
CA GLY A 68 -0.63 1.28 -18.04
C GLY A 68 -0.70 2.78 -17.66
N ALA A 69 -0.04 3.63 -18.46
CA ALA A 69 0.10 5.07 -18.16
C ALA A 69 -1.21 5.88 -18.24
N GLN A 70 -2.26 5.38 -18.90
CA GLN A 70 -3.52 6.13 -19.05
C GLN A 70 -4.46 5.98 -17.84
N GLY A 71 -4.32 4.91 -17.06
CA GLY A 71 -5.11 4.66 -15.84
C GLY A 71 -4.31 4.73 -14.54
N SER A 72 -2.99 4.90 -14.62
CA SER A 72 -2.05 4.89 -13.49
C SER A 72 -2.44 5.86 -12.37
N ARG A 73 -2.89 7.07 -12.70
CA ARG A 73 -3.25 8.08 -11.71
C ARG A 73 -4.43 7.68 -10.83
N ALA A 74 -5.54 7.25 -11.43
CA ALA A 74 -6.73 6.83 -10.67
C ALA A 74 -6.44 5.58 -9.80
N VAL A 75 -5.62 4.67 -10.33
CA VAL A 75 -5.15 3.47 -9.63
C VAL A 75 -4.25 3.87 -8.45
N THR A 76 -3.34 4.82 -8.65
CA THR A 76 -2.41 5.32 -7.62
C THR A 76 -3.13 6.08 -6.51
N ASP A 77 -4.04 7.00 -6.86
CA ASP A 77 -4.81 7.78 -5.87
C ASP A 77 -5.69 6.85 -5.00
N SER A 78 -6.37 5.89 -5.63
CA SER A 78 -7.19 4.90 -4.91
C SER A 78 -6.34 4.08 -3.94
N PHE A 79 -5.18 3.63 -4.40
CA PHE A 79 -4.26 2.82 -3.62
C PHE A 79 -3.65 3.55 -2.43
N LEU A 80 -3.17 4.78 -2.63
CA LEU A 80 -2.57 5.58 -1.56
C LEU A 80 -3.58 5.87 -0.45
N SER A 81 -4.85 6.12 -0.81
CA SER A 81 -5.93 6.24 0.17
C SER A 81 -6.06 4.98 1.03
N ILE A 82 -6.03 3.81 0.40
CA ILE A 82 -6.20 2.52 1.09
C ILE A 82 -5.01 2.19 1.99
N MET A 83 -3.79 2.45 1.51
CA MET A 83 -2.60 2.27 2.33
C MET A 83 -2.57 3.23 3.52
N GLY A 84 -3.00 4.48 3.33
CA GLY A 84 -3.16 5.44 4.43
C GLY A 84 -4.15 4.94 5.49
N ASP A 85 -5.31 4.45 5.07
CA ASP A 85 -6.31 3.86 5.95
C ASP A 85 -5.76 2.61 6.68
N ALA A 86 -5.05 1.74 5.96
CA ALA A 86 -4.48 0.51 6.50
C ALA A 86 -3.35 0.75 7.52
N VAL A 87 -2.49 1.75 7.31
CA VAL A 87 -1.47 2.15 8.28
C VAL A 87 -2.11 2.82 9.51
N GLY A 88 -3.17 3.61 9.30
CA GLY A 88 -3.94 4.26 10.36
C GLY A 88 -4.69 3.28 11.27
N ILE A 89 -5.17 2.15 10.74
CA ILE A 89 -5.91 1.12 11.47
C ILE A 89 -4.94 0.05 12.00
N ALA A 90 -4.58 0.13 13.28
CA ALA A 90 -3.70 -0.84 13.92
C ALA A 90 -4.47 -2.15 14.01
N HIS A 91 -3.95 -3.21 13.40
CA HIS A 91 -4.64 -4.48 13.21
C HIS A 91 -5.84 -4.41 12.26
N LEU A 92 -5.58 -4.30 10.96
CA LEU A 92 -6.51 -4.89 10.01
C LEU A 92 -6.54 -6.40 10.26
N HIS A 93 -7.59 -6.85 10.93
CA HIS A 93 -7.97 -8.25 10.95
C HIS A 93 -8.05 -8.74 9.50
N PRO A 94 -7.64 -9.97 9.16
CA PRO A 94 -7.58 -10.46 7.78
C PRO A 94 -8.87 -10.20 6.97
N ALA A 95 -10.03 -10.31 7.61
CA ALA A 95 -11.34 -10.00 7.02
C ALA A 95 -11.51 -8.53 6.56
N ALA A 96 -10.88 -7.58 7.25
CA ALA A 96 -10.90 -6.17 6.87
C ALA A 96 -9.99 -5.89 5.67
N SER A 97 -8.87 -6.61 5.55
CA SER A 97 -8.01 -6.61 4.36
C SER A 97 -8.74 -7.18 3.15
N GLU A 98 -9.47 -8.26 3.33
CA GLU A 98 -10.27 -8.90 2.27
C GLU A 98 -11.42 -7.99 1.81
N ALA A 99 -12.12 -7.33 2.73
CA ALA A 99 -13.14 -6.33 2.40
C ALA A 99 -12.55 -5.11 1.68
N LEU A 100 -11.36 -4.66 2.07
CA LEU A 100 -10.63 -3.59 1.40
C LEU A 100 -10.23 -3.99 -0.03
N LEU A 101 -9.67 -5.18 -0.21
CA LEU A 101 -9.31 -5.74 -1.51
C LEU A 101 -10.54 -5.92 -2.41
N ALA A 102 -11.68 -6.34 -1.86
CA ALA A 102 -12.95 -6.41 -2.59
C ALA A 102 -13.44 -5.03 -3.03
N SER A 103 -13.36 -4.02 -2.15
CA SER A 103 -13.69 -2.62 -2.48
C SER A 103 -12.77 -2.05 -3.57
N VAL A 104 -11.48 -2.42 -3.56
CA VAL A 104 -10.52 -2.07 -4.63
C VAL A 104 -10.91 -2.71 -5.95
N ALA A 105 -11.19 -4.02 -5.95
CA ALA A 105 -11.55 -4.75 -7.15
C ALA A 105 -12.81 -4.16 -7.81
N ILE A 106 -13.79 -3.71 -7.01
CA ILE A 106 -14.98 -3.01 -7.51
C ILE A 106 -14.62 -1.66 -8.13
N ARG A 107 -13.76 -0.87 -7.47
CA ARG A 107 -13.33 0.46 -7.98
C ARG A 107 -12.48 0.39 -9.24
N LEU A 108 -11.72 -0.69 -9.41
CA LEU A 108 -10.85 -0.91 -10.58
C LEU A 108 -11.55 -1.64 -11.73
N GLY A 109 -12.61 -2.41 -11.45
CA GLY A 109 -13.35 -3.19 -12.45
C GLY A 109 -14.67 -2.58 -12.92
N GLY A 110 -15.07 -1.44 -12.35
CA GLY A 110 -16.28 -0.67 -12.71
C GLY A 110 -16.07 0.30 -13.85
#